data_AF-A0A0T9GLB7-F1
#
_entry.id   AF-A0A0T9GLB7-F1
#
_cell.length_a   1.000
_cell.length_b   1.000
_cell.length_c   1.000
_cell.angle_alpha   90.00
_cell.angle_beta   90.00
_cell.angle_gamma   90.00
#
_symmetry.space_group_name_H-M   'P 1'
#
loop_
_entity.id
_entity.type
_entity.pdbx_description
1 polymer ?
#
loop_
_entity_poly.entity_id
_entity_poly.type
_entity_poly.pdbx_seq_one_letter_code
_entity_poly.pdbx_strand_id
1 'polypeptide(L)' 'MTDERIITACVVTSGEKSDGPVLEELYHKSKDNGVTIEAIVGDRAYSGKDNMQFTKKERVH' A
#
# COMPACT_ATOMS: atom_id res chain seq x y z
N MET A 1 7.89 -2.50 4.88
CA MET A 1 8.29 -2.29 6.28
C MET A 1 9.76 -1.94 6.26
N THR A 2 10.20 -0.90 6.96
CA THR A 2 11.63 -0.54 7.02
C THR A 2 12.39 -1.51 7.92
N ASP A 3 13.72 -1.52 7.84
CA ASP A 3 14.57 -2.38 8.69
C ASP A 3 14.41 -2.05 10.18
N GLU A 4 14.13 -0.78 10.48
CA GLU A 4 13.85 -0.26 11.82
C GLU A 4 12.45 -0.65 12.32
N ARG A 5 11.64 -1.29 11.48
CA ARG A 5 10.26 -1.72 11.76
C ARG A 5 9.34 -0.56 12.16
N ILE A 6 9.59 0.61 11.57
CA ILE A 6 8.79 1.81 11.81
C ILE A 6 7.56 1.78 10.89
N ILE A 7 6.41 2.19 11.45
CA ILE A 7 5.20 2.45 10.66
C ILE A 7 5.34 3.86 10.09
N THR A 8 5.43 3.95 8.76
CA THR A 8 5.65 5.21 8.06
C THR A 8 4.38 5.77 7.43
N ALA A 9 3.30 5.00 7.32
CA ALA A 9 2.01 5.47 6.82
C ALA A 9 0.86 4.67 7.44
N CYS A 10 -0.28 5.33 7.62
CA CYS A 10 -1.54 4.68 7.95
C CYS A 10 -2.72 5.42 7.31
N VAL A 11 -3.83 4.71 7.16
CA VAL A 11 -5.12 5.27 6.75
C VAL A 11 -6.14 4.81 7.78
N VAL A 12 -6.93 5.75 8.30
CA VAL A 12 -8.02 5.48 9.24
C VAL A 12 -9.33 5.54 8.46
N THR A 13 -10.09 4.46 8.45
CA THR A 13 -11.36 4.35 7.72
C THR A 13 -12.53 4.21 8.70
N SER A 14 -13.75 4.45 8.22
CA SER A 14 -14.98 4.18 9.00
C SER A 14 -15.31 2.69 9.09
N GLY A 15 -14.63 1.83 8.32
CA GLY A 15 -14.91 0.39 8.23
C GLY A 15 -16.12 0.01 7.36
N GLU A 16 -16.80 0.97 6.73
CA GLU A 16 -17.99 0.69 5.89
C GLU A 16 -17.65 0.10 4.51
N LYS A 17 -16.40 0.29 4.05
CA LYS A 17 -15.91 -0.17 2.74
C LYS A 17 -14.80 -1.19 2.93
N SER A 18 -14.62 -2.06 1.94
CA SER A 18 -13.48 -3.00 1.89
C SER A 18 -12.14 -2.26 1.83
N ASP A 19 -11.08 -2.88 2.35
CA ASP A 19 -9.72 -2.30 2.40
C ASP A 19 -8.99 -2.22 1.05
N GLY A 20 -9.46 -2.94 0.03
CA GLY A 20 -8.82 -3.02 -1.29
C GLY A 20 -8.42 -1.67 -1.90
N PRO A 21 -9.30 -0.64 -1.92
CA PRO A 21 -9.01 0.68 -2.50
C PRO A 21 -7.96 1.50 -1.73
N VAL A 22 -7.54 1.07 -0.54
CA VAL A 22 -6.70 1.87 0.36
C VAL A 22 -5.19 1.75 0.02
N LEU A 23 -4.83 0.78 -0.83
CA LEU A 23 -3.43 0.47 -1.17
C LEU A 23 -2.69 1.63 -1.84
N GLU A 24 -3.32 2.28 -2.82
CA GLU A 24 -2.71 3.39 -3.55
C GLU A 24 -2.43 4.59 -2.63
N GLU A 25 -3.37 4.92 -1.72
CA GLU A 25 -3.16 5.98 -0.72
C GLU A 25 -1.99 5.65 0.22
N LEU A 26 -1.94 4.42 0.75
CA LEU A 26 -0.85 3.97 1.64
C LEU A 26 0.52 4.02 0.95
N TYR A 27 0.57 3.63 -0.32
CA TYR A 27 1.78 3.66 -1.14
C TYR A 27 2.31 5.09 -1.31
N HIS A 28 1.43 6.02 -1.69
CA HIS A 28 1.83 7.43 -1.86
C HIS A 28 2.27 8.06 -0.54
N LYS A 29 1.53 7.87 0.55
CA LYS A 29 1.94 8.37 1.87
C LYS A 29 3.31 7.85 2.31
N SER A 30 3.58 6.57 2.03
CA SER A 30 4.86 5.97 2.37
C SER A 30 6.01 6.59 1.57
N LYS A 31 5.82 6.81 0.26
CA LYS A 31 6.79 7.51 -0.60
C LYS A 31 7.02 8.95 -0.17
N ASP A 32 5.95 9.68 0.13
CA ASP A 32 6.02 11.09 0.56
C ASP A 32 6.78 11.25 1.88
N ASN A 33 6.71 10.22 2.73
CA ASN A 33 7.48 10.14 3.97
C ASN A 33 8.93 9.65 3.77
N GLY A 34 9.41 9.56 2.52
CA GLY A 34 10.79 9.24 2.17
C GLY A 34 11.11 7.75 2.13
N VAL A 35 10.11 6.86 2.14
CA VAL A 35 10.33 5.41 2.09
C VAL A 35 10.46 4.92 0.65
N THR A 36 11.54 4.20 0.37
CA THR A 36 11.68 3.42 -0.86
C THR A 36 10.86 2.13 -0.74
N ILE A 37 9.99 1.87 -1.71
CA ILE A 37 9.11 0.69 -1.72
C ILE A 37 9.58 -0.24 -2.83
N GLU A 38 10.06 -1.42 -2.45
CA GLU A 38 10.54 -2.44 -3.38
C GLU A 38 9.48 -3.52 -3.65
N ALA A 39 8.70 -3.86 -2.63
CA ALA A 39 7.67 -4.89 -2.69
C ALA A 39 6.46 -4.52 -1.81
N ILE A 40 5.28 -4.97 -2.21
CA ILE A 40 4.04 -4.84 -1.44
C ILE A 40 3.55 -6.23 -1.02
N VAL A 41 3.56 -6.49 0.28
CA VAL A 41 2.98 -7.70 0.87
C VAL A 41 1.63 -7.34 1.48
N GLY A 42 0.56 -7.74 0.80
CA GLY A 42 -0.82 -7.52 1.22
C GLY A 42 -1.58 -8.84 1.40
N ASP A 43 -2.69 -8.80 2.14
CA ASP A 43 -3.61 -9.92 2.25
C ASP A 43 -4.51 -10.06 1.00
N ARG A 44 -5.47 -10.99 1.05
CA ARG A 44 -6.39 -11.22 -0.07
C ARG A 44 -7.30 -10.03 -0.37
N ALA A 45 -7.59 -9.14 0.60
CA ALA A 45 -8.44 -7.98 0.33
C ALA A 45 -7.80 -7.02 -0.68
N TYR A 46 -6.47 -7.05 -0.82
CA TYR A 46 -5.72 -6.25 -1.78
C TYR A 46 -5.54 -6.91 -3.15
N SER A 47 -6.03 -8.13 -3.39
CA SER A 47 -5.85 -8.85 -4.66
C SER A 47 -6.75 -8.36 -5.81
N GLY A 48 -7.30 -7.14 -5.70
CA GLY A 48 -8.13 -6.53 -6.73
C GLY A 48 -7.36 -6.27 -8.02
N LYS A 49 -8.05 -6.29 -9.16
CA LYS A 49 -7.42 -6.03 -10.48
C LYS A 49 -6.74 -4.67 -10.53
N ASP A 50 -7.36 -3.66 -9.92
CA ASP A 50 -6.83 -2.29 -9.92
C ASP A 50 -5.50 -2.22 -9.17
N ASN A 51 -5.40 -2.86 -7.99
CA ASN A 51 -4.15 -2.97 -7.24
C ASN A 51 -3.06 -3.73 -8.00
N MET A 52 -3.42 -4.80 -8.70
CA MET A 52 -2.46 -5.55 -9.54
C MET A 52 -1.97 -4.74 -10.74
N GLN A 53 -2.81 -3.87 -11.31
CA GLN A 53 -2.39 -2.97 -12.39
C GLN A 53 -1.52 -1.83 -11.85
N PHE A 54 -1.90 -1.28 -10.70
CA PHE A 54 -1.16 -0.24 -9.99
C PHE A 54 0.27 -0.69 -9.63
N THR A 55 0.41 -1.85 -8.96
CA THR A 55 1.71 -2.41 -8.58
C THR A 55 2.63 -2.67 -9.78
N LYS A 56 2.07 -3.20 -10.88
CA LYS A 56 2.80 -3.36 -12.15
C LYS A 56 3.27 -2.03 -12.74
N LYS A 57 2.41 -1.00 -12.72
CA LYS A 57 2.75 0.34 -13.23
C LYS A 57 3.89 0.96 -12.41
N GLU A 58 3.81 0.83 -11.09
CA GLU A 58 4.81 1.32 -10.15
C GLU A 58 6.08 0.46 -10.09
N ARG A 59 6.08 -0.69 -10.78
CA ARG A 59 7.20 -1.65 -10.83
C ARG A 59 7.64 -2.14 -9.46
N VAL A 60 6.66 -2.34 -8.58
CA VAL A 60 6.86 -2.94 -7.26
C VAL A 60 6.38 -4.38 -7.28
N HIS A 61 7.12 -5.26 -6.59
CA HIS A 61 6.85 -6.70 -6.55
C HIS A 61 5.62 -7.04 -5.72
#